data_AF-A0AAE0SFR3-F1
#
_entry.id   AF-A0AAE0SFR3-F1
#
_cell.length_a   1.000
_cell.length_b   1.000
_cell.length_c   1.000
_cell.angle_alpha   90.00
_cell.angle_beta   90.00
_cell.angle_gamma   90.00
#
_symmetry.space_group_name_H-M   'P 1'
#
loop_
_entity.id
_entity.type
_entity.pdbx_description
1 polymer ?
#
loop_
_entity_poly.entity_id
_entity_poly.type
_entity_poly.pdbx_seq_one_letter_code
_entity_poly.pdbx_strand_id
1 'polypeptide(L)'
;MTSTLIRISILMFVSPMCICYRGNDTASNLACRPGQSCGRHGYSYTWCYTDAKNFWDYCCDGPCKYDSYDGLRCKSGTYDVFCGNPGPITALGNECKSWHTCGHHLYEYFWCYTPTSWEYCCHPNETCRWYSWYQYYVCSASAYRNSGAYLTRCNSLS
;
A
#
# COMPACT_ATOMS: atom_id res chain seq x y z
N MET A 1 -49.93 -14.55 17.75
CA MET A 1 -49.35 -13.40 17.03
C MET A 1 -47.85 -13.41 17.31
N THR A 2 -47.08 -14.14 16.52
CA THR A 2 -45.63 -14.30 16.70
C THR A 2 -44.92 -13.32 15.77
N SER A 3 -44.20 -12.37 16.38
CA SER A 3 -43.43 -11.33 15.70
C SER A 3 -42.17 -11.93 15.07
N THR A 4 -42.12 -11.95 13.74
CA THR A 4 -40.94 -12.38 12.97
C THR A 4 -40.00 -11.19 12.84
N LEU A 5 -38.90 -11.21 13.59
CA LEU A 5 -37.81 -10.23 13.47
C LEU A 5 -37.11 -10.39 12.12
N ILE A 6 -37.24 -9.38 11.26
CA ILE A 6 -36.51 -9.26 10.00
C ILE A 6 -35.03 -9.03 10.33
N ARG A 7 -34.18 -10.01 10.02
CA ARG A 7 -32.72 -9.83 10.06
C ARG A 7 -32.32 -8.92 8.91
N ILE A 8 -32.07 -7.66 9.21
CA ILE A 8 -31.42 -6.72 8.29
C ILE A 8 -29.95 -7.10 8.22
N SER A 9 -29.59 -7.88 7.20
CA SER A 9 -28.19 -8.11 6.85
C SER A 9 -27.60 -6.82 6.31
N ILE A 10 -26.88 -6.09 7.16
CA ILE A 10 -26.08 -4.94 6.77
C ILE A 10 -24.94 -5.46 5.89
N LEU A 11 -25.14 -5.44 4.58
CA LEU A 11 -24.07 -5.54 3.59
C LEU A 11 -23.19 -4.31 3.75
N MET A 12 -22.09 -4.45 4.49
CA MET A 12 -21.00 -3.48 4.46
C MET A 12 -20.37 -3.53 3.07
N PHE A 13 -20.88 -2.71 2.15
CA PHE A 13 -20.17 -2.33 0.93
C PHE A 13 -18.96 -1.51 1.35
N VAL A 14 -17.85 -2.19 1.65
CA VAL A 14 -16.56 -1.54 1.78
C VAL A 14 -16.10 -1.26 0.35
N SER A 15 -16.35 -0.04 -0.13
CA SER A 15 -15.69 0.46 -1.34
C SER A 15 -14.18 0.27 -1.20
N PRO A 16 -13.44 -0.14 -2.25
CA PRO A 16 -11.99 -0.30 -2.22
C PRO A 16 -11.29 1.07 -2.32
N MET A 17 -11.76 2.05 -1.56
CA MET A 17 -11.01 3.28 -1.39
C MET A 17 -9.83 2.99 -0.48
N CYS A 18 -8.64 3.37 -0.94
CA CYS A 18 -7.39 3.32 -0.18
C CYS A 18 -7.52 4.19 1.06
N ILE A 19 -8.10 3.68 2.13
CA ILE A 19 -8.22 4.37 3.41
C ILE A 19 -7.05 3.92 4.28
N CYS A 20 -6.02 4.77 4.39
CA CYS A 20 -5.11 4.69 5.53
C CYS A 20 -5.91 5.11 6.76
N TYR A 21 -6.26 4.16 7.63
CA TYR A 21 -6.99 4.48 8.86
C TYR A 21 -6.06 5.21 9.83
N ARG A 22 -6.65 6.13 10.60
CA ARG A 22 -5.95 6.94 11.61
C ARG A 22 -5.27 6.05 12.65
N GLY A 23 -3.97 6.27 12.88
CA GLY A 23 -3.44 6.41 14.23
C GLY A 23 -2.19 5.60 14.61
N ASN A 24 -1.79 4.57 13.87
CA ASN A 24 -0.56 3.83 14.16
C ASN A 24 -0.02 3.01 12.97
N ASP A 25 -0.45 3.38 11.76
CA ASP A 25 -0.07 2.70 10.53
C ASP A 25 1.12 3.43 9.90
N THR A 26 2.08 2.65 9.41
CA THR A 26 3.25 3.18 8.72
C THR A 26 2.91 3.61 7.29
N ALA A 27 3.88 4.19 6.59
CA ALA A 27 3.73 4.63 5.20
C ALA A 27 3.30 3.49 4.28
N SER A 28 3.71 2.25 4.59
CA SER A 28 3.30 1.02 3.90
C SER A 28 2.01 0.39 4.46
N ASN A 29 1.28 1.11 5.32
CA ASN A 29 0.06 0.66 6.00
C ASN A 29 0.28 -0.64 6.80
N LEU A 30 1.43 -0.76 7.47
CA LEU A 30 1.73 -1.83 8.40
C LEU A 30 1.55 -1.32 9.82
N ALA A 31 1.09 -2.18 10.72
CA ALA A 31 0.98 -1.84 12.12
C ALA A 31 2.37 -1.80 12.76
N CYS A 32 2.61 -0.81 13.64
CA CYS A 32 3.77 -0.85 14.52
C CYS A 32 3.75 -2.07 15.44
N ARG A 33 4.93 -2.56 15.80
CA ARG A 33 5.15 -3.67 16.74
C ARG A 33 4.50 -3.35 18.09
N PRO A 34 3.90 -4.34 18.79
CA PRO A 34 3.32 -4.13 20.11
C PRO A 34 4.31 -3.49 21.09
N GLY A 35 3.86 -2.46 21.82
CA GLY A 35 4.69 -1.69 22.74
C GLY A 35 5.58 -0.64 22.08
N GLN A 36 5.52 -0.50 20.76
CA GLN A 36 6.11 0.61 20.02
C GLN A 36 5.02 1.39 19.29
N SER A 37 5.04 2.70 19.48
CA SER A 37 4.20 3.65 18.76
C SER A 37 5.06 4.45 17.79
N CYS A 38 4.43 4.91 16.71
CA CYS A 38 5.03 5.94 15.86
C CYS A 38 5.64 7.07 16.69
N GLY A 39 6.93 7.34 16.49
CA GLY A 39 7.66 8.31 17.28
C GLY A 39 8.93 8.80 16.59
N ARG A 40 9.48 9.91 17.08
CA ARG A 40 10.72 10.48 16.51
C ARG A 40 11.96 9.68 16.86
N HIS A 41 12.02 9.09 18.06
CA HIS A 41 13.19 8.33 18.54
C HIS A 41 14.54 9.05 18.38
N GLY A 42 14.56 10.39 18.52
CA GLY A 42 15.76 11.21 18.34
C GLY A 42 16.00 11.71 16.90
N TYR A 43 15.11 11.39 15.96
CA TYR A 43 15.18 11.82 14.56
C TYR A 43 14.17 12.93 14.25
N SER A 44 14.35 13.54 13.08
CA SER A 44 13.48 14.57 12.50
C SER A 44 12.23 14.00 11.80
N TYR A 45 12.19 12.70 11.56
CA TYR A 45 11.06 11.93 11.04
C TYR A 45 10.46 11.02 12.12
N THR A 46 9.21 10.59 11.91
CA THR A 46 8.53 9.62 12.78
C THR A 46 8.63 8.22 12.17
N TRP A 47 8.89 7.20 12.98
CA TRP A 47 9.02 5.83 12.50
C TRP A 47 8.68 4.83 13.61
N CYS A 48 8.53 3.57 13.25
CA CYS A 48 8.43 2.47 14.19
C CYS A 48 8.90 1.16 13.53
N TYR A 49 9.17 0.14 14.34
CA TYR A 49 9.33 -1.23 13.84
C TYR A 49 7.96 -1.83 13.50
N THR A 50 7.83 -2.52 12.37
CA THR A 50 6.56 -3.09 11.88
C THR A 50 6.43 -4.60 12.12
N ASP A 51 7.53 -5.31 12.36
CA ASP A 51 7.51 -6.76 12.54
C ASP A 51 8.61 -7.35 13.46
N ALA A 52 8.71 -8.69 13.48
CA ALA A 52 9.65 -9.47 14.27
C ALA A 52 11.08 -9.59 13.68
N LYS A 53 11.30 -9.19 12.42
CA LYS A 53 12.61 -9.28 11.75
C LYS A 53 13.40 -7.96 11.77
N ASN A 54 13.03 -7.04 12.66
CA ASN A 54 13.60 -5.69 12.77
C ASN A 54 13.36 -4.83 11.53
N PHE A 55 12.27 -5.08 10.80
CA PHE A 55 11.83 -4.17 9.75
C PHE A 55 11.22 -2.92 10.39
N TRP A 56 11.58 -1.75 9.88
CA TRP A 56 11.03 -0.47 10.31
C TRP A 56 10.49 0.28 9.11
N ASP A 57 9.53 1.16 9.36
CA ASP A 57 8.94 1.99 8.33
C ASP A 57 8.64 3.38 8.90
N TYR A 58 8.56 4.36 8.00
CA TYR A 58 8.17 5.72 8.37
C TYR A 58 6.72 5.73 8.82
N CYS A 59 6.42 6.56 9.80
CA CYS A 59 5.07 6.84 10.20
C CYS A 59 4.55 8.06 9.46
N CYS A 60 3.29 8.01 9.06
CA CYS A 60 2.61 9.16 8.50
C CYS A 60 1.94 9.98 9.60
N ASP A 61 2.28 11.26 9.71
CA ASP A 61 1.65 12.22 10.62
C ASP A 61 0.23 12.65 10.15
N GLY A 62 -0.19 12.20 8.96
CA GLY A 62 -1.48 12.47 8.35
C GLY A 62 -1.83 11.46 7.26
N PRO A 63 -2.99 11.59 6.61
CA PRO A 63 -3.39 10.64 5.58
C PRO A 63 -2.45 10.71 4.38
N CYS A 64 -2.27 9.57 3.74
CA CYS A 64 -1.57 9.43 2.48
C CYS A 64 -2.34 10.16 1.37
N LYS A 65 -1.73 11.13 0.69
CA LYS A 65 -2.37 11.99 -0.31
C LYS A 65 -1.56 11.99 -1.61
N TYR A 66 -2.26 12.14 -2.73
CA TYR A 66 -1.62 12.29 -4.02
C TYR A 66 -0.91 13.64 -4.12
N ASP A 67 0.39 13.62 -4.33
CA ASP A 67 1.18 14.78 -4.75
C ASP A 67 1.21 14.80 -6.29
N SER A 68 0.80 15.93 -6.86
CA SER A 68 0.51 16.12 -8.29
C SER A 68 1.62 15.73 -9.27
N TYR A 69 2.86 15.54 -8.79
CA TYR A 69 4.01 15.18 -9.62
C TYR A 69 4.73 13.89 -9.22
N ASP A 70 4.46 13.32 -8.04
CA ASP A 70 5.39 12.35 -7.41
C ASP A 70 4.66 11.18 -6.72
N GLY A 71 3.37 10.98 -6.95
CA GLY A 71 2.62 9.84 -6.41
C GLY A 71 2.06 10.08 -4.99
N LEU A 72 1.67 9.00 -4.29
CA LEU A 72 1.11 9.12 -2.96
C LEU A 72 2.21 9.38 -1.91
N ARG A 73 2.04 10.45 -1.13
CA ARG A 73 2.97 10.86 -0.08
C ARG A 73 2.26 11.27 1.20
N CYS A 74 3.00 11.20 2.29
CA CYS A 74 2.59 11.71 3.59
C CYS A 74 3.77 12.40 4.27
N LYS A 75 3.45 13.25 5.25
CA LYS A 75 4.47 13.83 6.14
C LYS A 75 4.87 12.82 7.20
N SER A 76 6.17 12.70 7.43
CA SER A 76 6.77 11.97 8.55
C SER A 76 7.71 12.91 9.29
N GLY A 77 7.23 13.55 10.35
CA GLY A 77 7.88 14.71 10.96
C GLY A 77 8.09 15.82 9.92
N THR A 78 9.35 16.16 9.64
CA THR A 78 9.70 17.18 8.62
C THR A 78 9.90 16.59 7.21
N TYR A 79 9.77 15.27 7.04
CA TYR A 79 10.07 14.57 5.78
C TYR A 79 8.79 14.33 4.98
N ASP A 80 8.91 14.32 3.65
CA ASP A 80 7.92 13.75 2.74
C ASP A 80 8.34 12.33 2.38
N VAL A 81 7.49 11.37 2.69
CA VAL A 81 7.75 9.95 2.42
C VAL A 81 6.68 9.39 1.52
N PHE A 82 7.06 8.47 0.64
CA PHE A 82 6.11 7.74 -0.19
C PHE A 82 5.26 6.82 0.68
N CYS A 83 3.97 6.73 0.37
CA CYS A 83 3.04 5.93 1.15
C CYS A 83 1.99 5.25 0.26
N GLY A 84 1.34 4.24 0.82
CA GLY A 84 0.29 3.47 0.16
C GLY A 84 0.47 1.98 0.41
N ASN A 85 -0.61 1.23 0.26
CA ASN A 85 -0.59 -0.23 0.34
C ASN A 85 -1.49 -0.80 -0.76
N PRO A 86 -0.89 -1.29 -1.86
CA PRO A 86 -1.60 -1.99 -2.93
C PRO A 86 -2.30 -3.28 -2.47
N GLY A 87 -1.94 -3.80 -1.29
CA GLY A 87 -2.49 -5.03 -0.72
C GLY A 87 -1.48 -6.17 -0.67
N PRO A 88 -1.95 -7.41 -0.54
CA PRO A 88 -1.10 -8.57 -0.29
C PRO A 88 -0.63 -9.31 -1.55
N ILE A 89 -0.90 -8.78 -2.75
CA ILE A 89 -0.65 -9.48 -4.02
C ILE A 89 0.31 -8.67 -4.90
N THR A 90 1.32 -9.34 -5.45
CA THR A 90 2.31 -8.76 -6.36
C THR A 90 1.68 -8.45 -7.72
N ALA A 91 2.39 -7.69 -8.57
CA ALA A 91 1.95 -7.40 -9.93
C ALA A 91 1.74 -8.68 -10.76
N LEU A 92 2.50 -9.75 -10.47
CA LEU A 92 2.37 -11.04 -11.15
C LEU A 92 1.33 -11.97 -10.52
N GLY A 93 0.69 -11.56 -9.43
CA GLY A 93 -0.36 -12.35 -8.77
C GLY A 93 0.14 -13.27 -7.65
N ASN A 94 1.38 -13.14 -7.20
CA ASN A 94 1.90 -13.94 -6.10
C ASN A 94 1.55 -13.31 -4.75
N GLU A 95 1.37 -14.16 -3.73
CA GLU A 95 1.13 -13.69 -2.37
C GLU A 95 2.41 -13.13 -1.75
N CYS A 96 2.30 -11.93 -1.21
CA CYS A 96 3.29 -11.34 -0.33
C CYS A 96 3.30 -12.06 1.02
N LYS A 97 4.44 -12.06 1.69
CA LYS A 97 4.53 -12.49 3.08
C LYS A 97 3.65 -11.60 3.94
N SER A 98 2.94 -12.20 4.89
CA SER A 98 1.98 -11.49 5.76
C SER A 98 2.59 -10.35 6.57
N TRP A 99 3.89 -10.40 6.85
CA TRP A 99 4.64 -9.36 7.58
C TRP A 99 5.27 -8.30 6.65
N HIS A 100 5.11 -8.44 5.33
CA HIS A 100 5.70 -7.55 4.35
C HIS A 100 4.80 -7.51 3.12
N THR A 101 3.62 -6.90 3.24
CA THR A 101 2.70 -6.67 2.12
C THR A 101 3.27 -5.68 1.12
N CYS A 102 2.58 -5.43 0.00
CA CYS A 102 3.00 -4.41 -0.94
C CYS A 102 3.09 -3.05 -0.26
N GLY A 103 4.23 -2.40 -0.42
CA GLY A 103 4.53 -1.10 0.16
C GLY A 103 5.77 -0.52 -0.48
N HIS A 104 6.09 0.73 -0.14
CA HIS A 104 7.30 1.37 -0.64
C HIS A 104 8.55 0.83 0.05
N HIS A 105 8.47 0.49 1.34
CA HIS A 105 9.58 -0.07 2.12
C HIS A 105 10.90 0.68 1.90
N LEU A 106 10.83 2.02 1.92
CA LEU A 106 11.95 2.95 1.69
C LEU A 106 12.46 3.08 0.23
N TYR A 107 11.74 2.52 -0.74
CA TYR A 107 12.01 2.65 -2.17
C TYR A 107 10.93 3.48 -2.88
N GLU A 108 11.21 3.94 -4.09
CA GLU A 108 10.27 4.73 -4.92
C GLU A 108 9.25 3.85 -5.68
N TYR A 109 9.35 2.54 -5.57
CA TYR A 109 8.42 1.57 -6.17
C TYR A 109 7.77 0.70 -5.10
N PHE A 110 6.61 0.13 -5.43
CA PHE A 110 5.94 -0.83 -4.55
C PHE A 110 6.48 -2.22 -4.77
N TRP A 111 6.79 -2.93 -3.69
CA TRP A 111 7.25 -4.31 -3.75
C TRP A 111 6.93 -5.05 -2.47
N CYS A 112 7.13 -6.36 -2.49
CA CYS A 112 7.02 -7.19 -1.31
C CYS A 112 7.90 -8.44 -1.37
N TYR A 113 8.19 -9.06 -0.22
CA TYR A 113 8.78 -10.40 -0.20
C TYR A 113 7.72 -11.45 -0.51
N THR A 114 8.06 -12.39 -1.40
CA THR A 114 7.28 -13.60 -1.70
C THR A 114 7.87 -14.79 -0.93
N PRO A 115 7.23 -15.97 -0.89
CA PRO A 115 7.78 -17.13 -0.19
C PRO A 115 9.23 -17.45 -0.56
N THR A 116 9.59 -17.27 -1.84
CA THR A 116 10.89 -17.65 -2.41
C THR A 116 11.83 -16.48 -2.71
N SER A 117 11.33 -15.25 -2.88
CA SER A 117 12.14 -14.07 -3.25
C SER A 117 11.42 -12.76 -2.86
N TRP A 118 11.42 -11.78 -3.75
CA TRP A 118 10.65 -10.55 -3.72
C TRP A 118 10.13 -10.23 -5.13
N GLU A 119 9.05 -9.46 -5.21
CA GLU A 119 8.45 -9.05 -6.48
C GLU A 119 7.88 -7.64 -6.39
N TYR A 120 7.74 -6.99 -7.56
CA TYR A 120 7.08 -5.70 -7.68
C TYR A 120 5.57 -5.83 -7.47
N CYS A 121 4.98 -4.76 -6.96
CA CYS A 121 3.55 -4.58 -6.87
C CYS A 121 3.11 -3.43 -7.76
N CYS A 122 1.86 -3.46 -8.24
CA CYS A 122 1.27 -2.29 -8.88
C CYS A 122 1.11 -1.16 -7.85
N HIS A 123 1.21 0.09 -8.30
CA HIS A 123 0.88 1.23 -7.46
C HIS A 123 -0.63 1.20 -7.12
N PRO A 124 -1.08 1.67 -5.93
CA PRO A 124 -2.48 1.53 -5.50
C PRO A 124 -3.50 2.24 -6.42
N ASN A 125 -3.05 3.25 -7.17
CA ASN A 125 -3.86 3.96 -8.18
C ASN A 125 -3.76 3.36 -9.60
N GLU A 126 -3.01 2.28 -9.80
CA GLU A 126 -2.85 1.62 -11.08
C GLU A 126 -3.81 0.45 -11.24
N THR A 127 -4.14 0.15 -12.49
CA THR A 127 -4.86 -1.07 -12.85
C THR A 127 -4.03 -1.87 -13.84
N CYS A 128 -4.08 -3.20 -13.71
CA CYS A 128 -3.42 -4.10 -14.66
C CYS A 128 -4.23 -4.16 -15.96
N ARG A 129 -3.66 -3.64 -17.06
CA ARG A 129 -4.35 -3.54 -18.36
C ARG A 129 -3.50 -4.08 -19.50
N TRP A 130 -4.15 -4.64 -20.51
CA TRP A 130 -3.50 -5.14 -21.71
C TRP A 130 -3.06 -3.99 -22.62
N TYR A 131 -1.82 -4.04 -23.12
CA TYR A 131 -1.31 -3.09 -24.10
C TYR A 131 -0.94 -3.81 -25.40
N SER A 132 -1.66 -3.51 -26.48
CA SER A 132 -1.48 -4.15 -27.78
C SER A 132 -0.10 -3.91 -28.39
N TRP A 133 0.49 -2.74 -28.17
CA TRP A 133 1.84 -2.39 -28.66
C TRP A 133 2.93 -3.27 -28.05
N TYR A 134 2.78 -3.65 -26.79
CA TYR A 134 3.76 -4.45 -26.05
C TYR A 134 3.42 -5.94 -26.02
N GLN A 135 2.17 -6.31 -26.34
CA GLN A 135 1.65 -7.67 -26.27
C GLN A 135 1.73 -8.30 -24.86
N TYR A 136 1.63 -7.49 -23.80
CA TYR A 136 1.49 -7.95 -22.41
C TYR A 136 0.70 -6.96 -21.53
N TYR A 137 0.31 -7.39 -20.33
CA TYR A 137 -0.36 -6.53 -19.34
C TYR A 137 0.65 -5.71 -18.52
N VAL A 138 0.33 -4.45 -18.22
CA VAL A 138 1.13 -3.57 -17.35
C VAL A 138 0.27 -2.84 -16.33
N CYS A 139 0.85 -2.60 -15.15
CA CYS A 139 0.28 -1.66 -14.18
C CYS A 139 0.31 -0.26 -14.80
N SER A 140 -0.86 0.34 -14.97
CA SER A 140 -0.99 1.68 -15.57
C SER A 140 -2.05 2.50 -14.84
N ALA A 141 -1.74 3.76 -14.57
CA ALA A 141 -2.67 4.67 -13.92
C ALA A 141 -3.82 4.98 -14.88
N SER A 142 -5.07 4.95 -14.37
CA SER A 142 -6.26 5.28 -15.16
C SER A 142 -6.32 6.75 -15.59
N ALA A 143 -5.49 7.61 -14.99
CA ALA A 143 -5.41 9.04 -15.27
C ALA A 143 -3.94 9.46 -15.49
N TYR A 144 -3.62 9.73 -16.74
CA TYR A 144 -2.52 10.53 -17.29
C TYR A 144 -1.44 11.12 -16.35
N ARG A 145 -0.17 10.83 -16.75
CA ARG A 145 1.09 11.63 -16.70
C ARG A 145 2.18 11.16 -15.72
N ASN A 146 3.30 10.81 -16.34
CA ASN A 146 4.66 11.26 -15.97
C ASN A 146 5.10 11.14 -14.51
N SER A 147 4.79 10.06 -13.79
CA SER A 147 5.85 9.51 -12.96
C SER A 147 6.72 8.66 -13.89
N GLY A 148 8.04 8.63 -13.72
CA GLY A 148 8.93 7.71 -14.44
C GLY A 148 8.70 6.25 -14.04
N ALA A 149 7.44 5.84 -13.83
CA ALA A 149 7.02 4.53 -13.42
C ALA A 149 7.51 3.54 -14.47
N TYR A 150 8.54 2.80 -14.08
CA TYR A 150 8.91 1.53 -14.68
C TYR A 150 7.63 0.77 -15.00
N LEU A 151 7.38 0.53 -16.29
CA LEU A 151 6.23 -0.26 -16.75
C LEU A 151 6.32 -1.63 -16.08
N THR A 152 5.56 -1.80 -15.00
CA THR A 152 5.58 -3.03 -14.22
C THR A 152 4.68 -4.01 -14.94
N ARG A 153 5.26 -5.05 -15.52
CA ARG A 153 4.48 -6.15 -16.11
C ARG A 153 3.62 -6.77 -15.02
N CYS A 154 2.35 -6.98 -15.32
CA CYS A 154 1.41 -7.61 -14.41
C CYS A 154 0.71 -8.79 -15.07
N ASN A 155 0.01 -9.61 -14.29
CA ASN A 155 -0.94 -10.59 -14.79
C ASN A 155 -2.35 -10.07 -14.50
N SER A 156 -3.28 -10.18 -15.45
CA SER A 156 -4.68 -9.89 -15.14
C SER A 156 -5.13 -10.83 -14.03
N LEU A 157 -5.32 -10.30 -12.83
CA LEU A 157 -5.89 -11.04 -11.72
C LEU A 157 -7.30 -11.48 -12.16
N SER A 158 -7.48 -12.80 -12.30
CA SER A 158 -8.74 -13.45 -12.67
C SER A 158 -9.75 -13.40 -11.55
#